data_AF-A0A938ETG3-F1
#
_entry.id   AF-A0A938ETG3-F1
#
_cell.length_a   1.000
_cell.length_b   1.000
_cell.length_c   1.000
_cell.angle_alpha   90.00
_cell.angle_beta   90.00
_cell.angle_gamma   90.00
#
_symmetry.space_group_name_H-M   'P 1'
#
loop_
_entity.id
_entity.type
_entity.pdbx_description
1 polymer ?
#
loop_
_entity_poly.entity_id
_entity_poly.type
_entity_poly.pdbx_seq_one_letter_code
_entity_poly.pdbx_strand_id
1 'polypeptide(L)'
;MSQHAKKRKISKIDSILISIFSIIGIIALLSWSWLLLYNPFISDRAGLFIRGHLSRIFTASEYIDELESANSSNQQTSDNNQDQDVLGPEGSIDKKNQSEDTPESADEKPTIRLQIYEGPVYSASDDSCSYIVIALVTGKPSPAVKFSKDDSSGSLGSDKSKISLKRNLRTYTLTATASNSLGTVMDSITLNWGCNSSPQISEIKLSSDIIYVNKQYEITAVASDPDRDTITYKWSVGGGSLEDDSMQTVKWNTPSESGDYEIKIIVKDSSGANTAKTISVYVGDVEAPETTQATSPPPTATTEPPATAATTEPPAATTTTGPQQDNFNLSKKTDEGGYLEYGGKTYPGGNVYAGDSTNNKPCMGFISFDITGLSGKTVVSASLTFSGAAVHDNPLSYLDSLWINVVEWGAGPIVQGDFYLMGVAVQSFTDPSITCSTETLKSELQKAINAGKSRFQIRVHFS
;
A
#
# COMPACT_ATOMS: atom_id res chain seq x y z
N MET A 1 -28.82 -53.55 46.66
CA MET A 1 -27.83 -52.77 47.43
C MET A 1 -26.83 -52.21 46.42
N SER A 2 -26.72 -50.90 46.15
CA SER A 2 -26.28 -49.81 47.07
C SER A 2 -24.91 -50.12 47.67
N GLN A 3 -23.85 -49.32 47.60
CA GLN A 3 -23.49 -48.05 46.98
C GLN A 3 -21.99 -47.87 47.32
N HIS A 4 -21.19 -47.16 46.51
CA HIS A 4 -20.65 -45.86 46.95
C HIS A 4 -19.76 -45.17 45.91
N ALA A 5 -19.74 -43.84 45.99
CA ALA A 5 -19.09 -42.94 45.06
C ALA A 5 -17.64 -42.61 45.43
N LYS A 6 -16.86 -42.14 44.46
CA LYS A 6 -15.54 -41.53 44.70
C LYS A 6 -15.35 -40.25 43.89
N LYS A 7 -15.96 -39.14 44.34
CA LYS A 7 -15.57 -37.79 43.92
C LYS A 7 -14.08 -37.57 44.23
N ARG A 8 -13.30 -37.02 43.29
CA ARG A 8 -11.98 -36.45 43.58
C ARG A 8 -11.88 -35.01 43.07
N LYS A 9 -11.35 -34.16 43.95
CA LYS A 9 -11.30 -32.70 43.89
C LYS A 9 -10.65 -32.16 42.61
N ILE A 10 -11.33 -31.23 41.93
CA ILE A 10 -10.66 -30.19 41.12
C ILE A 10 -10.00 -29.21 42.10
N SER A 11 -8.80 -28.71 41.77
CA SER A 11 -8.02 -27.88 42.69
C SER A 11 -8.49 -26.42 42.69
N LYS A 12 -8.22 -25.68 43.77
CA LYS A 12 -8.55 -24.24 43.85
C LYS A 12 -7.71 -23.35 42.93
N ILE A 13 -6.72 -23.90 42.23
CA ILE A 13 -5.77 -23.14 41.39
C ILE A 13 -6.41 -22.75 40.05
N ASP A 14 -7.19 -23.66 39.46
CA ASP A 14 -7.79 -23.48 38.13
C ASP A 14 -8.84 -22.34 38.11
N SER A 15 -9.56 -22.16 39.22
CA SER A 15 -10.55 -21.09 39.38
C SER A 15 -9.94 -19.69 39.49
N ILE A 16 -8.67 -19.56 39.86
CA ILE A 16 -8.00 -18.25 39.99
C ILE A 16 -7.44 -17.81 38.63
N LEU A 17 -6.90 -18.76 37.85
CA LEU A 17 -6.39 -18.48 36.51
C LEU A 17 -7.48 -17.98 35.56
N ILE A 18 -8.67 -18.61 35.55
CA ILE A 18 -9.79 -18.20 34.68
C ILE A 18 -10.24 -16.76 34.97
N SER A 19 -10.32 -16.36 36.25
CA SER A 19 -10.72 -14.99 36.62
C SER A 19 -9.69 -13.92 36.20
N ILE A 20 -8.38 -14.24 36.24
CA ILE A 20 -7.34 -13.29 35.84
C ILE A 20 -7.39 -13.02 34.32
N PHE A 21 -7.59 -14.07 33.50
CA PHE A 21 -7.71 -13.89 32.04
C PHE A 21 -8.97 -13.10 31.62
N SER A 22 -10.11 -13.29 32.29
CA SER A 22 -11.30 -12.46 32.03
C SER A 22 -11.11 -10.99 32.39
N ILE A 23 -10.39 -10.67 33.47
CA ILE A 23 -10.14 -9.27 33.89
C ILE A 23 -9.20 -8.57 32.90
N ILE A 24 -8.14 -9.25 32.43
CA ILE A 24 -7.21 -8.67 31.44
C ILE A 24 -7.91 -8.40 30.11
N GLY A 25 -8.82 -9.28 29.67
CA GLY A 25 -9.63 -9.07 28.46
C GLY A 25 -10.56 -7.85 28.55
N ILE A 26 -11.17 -7.61 29.73
CA ILE A 26 -12.05 -6.45 29.96
C ILE A 26 -11.24 -5.14 30.02
N ILE A 27 -10.05 -5.14 30.62
CA ILE A 27 -9.17 -3.97 30.66
C ILE A 27 -8.66 -3.62 29.25
N ALA A 28 -8.34 -4.62 28.42
CA ALA A 28 -7.98 -4.39 27.01
C ALA A 28 -9.12 -3.72 26.23
N LEU A 29 -10.36 -4.18 26.38
CA LEU A 29 -11.53 -3.59 25.73
C LEU A 29 -11.81 -2.15 26.18
N LEU A 30 -11.67 -1.85 27.48
CA LEU A 30 -11.83 -0.49 28.01
C LEU A 30 -10.69 0.45 27.58
N SER A 31 -9.50 -0.08 27.31
CA SER A 31 -8.37 0.72 26.79
C SER A 31 -8.55 1.16 25.33
N TRP A 32 -9.37 0.46 24.53
CA TRP A 32 -9.71 0.86 23.16
C TRP A 32 -10.76 1.97 23.09
N SER A 33 -11.67 2.08 24.07
CA SER A 33 -12.67 3.16 24.10
C SER A 33 -12.08 4.55 24.37
N TRP A 34 -10.85 4.66 24.86
CA TRP A 34 -10.21 5.95 25.14
C TRP A 34 -9.49 6.56 23.94
N LEU A 35 -9.09 5.75 22.94
CA LEU A 35 -8.39 6.23 21.74
C LEU A 35 -9.33 6.87 20.69
N LEU A 36 -10.64 6.62 20.79
CA LEU A 36 -11.64 7.07 19.81
C LEU A 36 -12.19 8.48 20.07
N LEU A 37 -11.82 9.13 21.17
CA LEU A 37 -12.34 10.45 21.58
C LEU A 37 -11.37 11.62 21.30
N TYR A 38 -10.22 11.38 20.67
CA TYR A 38 -9.19 12.42 20.48
C TYR A 38 -8.62 12.54 19.06
N ASN A 39 -9.26 11.96 18.05
CA ASN A 39 -8.81 12.06 16.66
C ASN A 39 -9.98 12.33 15.69
N PRO A 40 -10.16 13.57 15.18
CA PRO A 40 -11.32 13.96 14.37
C PRO A 40 -11.35 13.36 12.95
N PHE A 41 -10.39 12.50 12.58
CA PHE A 41 -10.30 11.89 11.26
C PHE A 41 -10.97 10.50 11.15
N ILE A 42 -11.51 9.94 12.24
CA ILE A 42 -12.10 8.59 12.27
C ILE A 42 -13.65 8.60 12.33
N SER A 43 -14.27 9.73 12.70
CA SER A 43 -15.72 9.79 12.96
C SER A 43 -16.61 9.55 11.73
N ASP A 44 -16.14 9.86 10.52
CA ASP A 44 -16.98 9.86 9.33
C ASP A 44 -17.20 8.46 8.70
N ARG A 45 -16.25 7.52 8.90
CA ARG A 45 -16.39 6.13 8.42
C ARG A 45 -17.05 5.18 9.43
N ALA A 46 -17.00 5.48 10.73
CA ALA A 46 -17.69 4.68 11.75
C ALA A 46 -19.23 4.88 11.71
N GLY A 47 -19.69 6.10 11.41
CA GLY A 47 -21.12 6.44 11.39
C GLY A 47 -21.93 5.68 10.32
N LEU A 48 -21.32 5.43 9.15
CA LEU A 48 -21.94 4.66 8.06
C LEU A 48 -22.13 3.18 8.42
N PHE A 49 -21.14 2.57 9.08
CA PHE A 49 -21.20 1.16 9.47
C PHE A 49 -22.27 0.91 10.56
N ILE A 50 -22.37 1.79 11.55
CA ILE A 50 -23.36 1.68 12.63
C ILE A 50 -24.79 1.95 12.11
N ARG A 51 -24.98 2.92 11.20
CA ARG A 51 -26.29 3.17 10.57
C ARG A 51 -26.76 2.01 9.70
N GLY A 52 -25.86 1.33 8.98
CA GLY A 52 -26.18 0.13 8.19
C GLY A 52 -26.53 -1.11 9.03
N HIS A 53 -25.99 -1.22 10.25
CA HIS A 53 -26.32 -2.34 11.15
C HIS A 53 -27.61 -2.11 11.96
N LEU A 54 -27.91 -0.87 12.36
CA LEU A 54 -29.12 -0.56 13.13
C LEU A 54 -30.40 -0.58 12.29
N SER A 55 -30.34 -0.24 11.00
CA SER A 55 -31.49 -0.38 10.09
C SER A 55 -31.93 -1.84 9.89
N ARG A 56 -31.02 -2.81 10.13
CA ARG A 56 -31.29 -4.26 10.07
C ARG A 56 -31.86 -4.87 11.35
N ILE A 57 -31.95 -4.12 12.45
CA ILE A 57 -32.64 -4.58 13.67
C ILE A 57 -34.14 -4.27 13.61
N PHE A 58 -34.54 -3.15 12.96
CA PHE A 58 -35.95 -2.76 12.85
C PHE A 58 -36.71 -3.33 11.63
N THR A 59 -36.01 -3.89 10.64
CA THR A 59 -36.64 -4.53 9.46
C THR A 59 -36.80 -6.05 9.59
N ALA A 60 -36.32 -6.65 10.68
CA ALA A 60 -36.57 -8.05 11.02
C ALA A 60 -37.84 -8.24 11.91
N SER A 61 -38.47 -7.14 12.34
CA SER A 61 -39.64 -7.14 13.23
C SER A 61 -40.99 -7.23 12.50
N GLU A 62 -41.00 -7.20 11.17
CA GLU A 62 -42.22 -7.06 10.34
C GLU A 62 -42.42 -8.27 9.39
N TYR A 63 -41.74 -9.39 9.67
CA TYR A 63 -41.85 -10.65 8.92
C TYR A 63 -41.98 -11.89 9.82
N ILE A 64 -42.42 -11.70 11.06
CA ILE A 64 -42.76 -12.78 12.02
C ILE A 64 -44.14 -12.48 12.64
N ASP A 65 -45.16 -12.35 11.80
CA ASP A 65 -46.58 -12.28 12.21
C ASP A 65 -47.51 -13.13 11.31
N GLU A 66 -46.98 -13.76 10.24
CA GLU A 66 -47.80 -14.50 9.25
C GLU A 66 -47.54 -16.03 9.26
N LEU A 67 -46.81 -16.57 10.25
CA LEU A 67 -46.49 -18.00 10.36
C LEU A 67 -46.89 -18.68 11.70
N GLU A 68 -47.46 -17.95 12.67
CA GLU A 68 -47.95 -18.54 13.94
C GLU A 68 -49.49 -18.68 14.04
N SER A 69 -50.26 -18.35 12.99
CA SER A 69 -51.73 -18.47 12.99
C SER A 69 -52.27 -19.82 12.47
N ALA A 70 -51.41 -20.78 12.13
CA ALA A 70 -51.80 -21.98 11.37
C ALA A 70 -51.31 -23.34 11.93
N ASN A 71 -51.10 -23.48 13.24
CA ASN A 71 -51.25 -24.77 13.95
C ASN A 71 -51.06 -24.67 15.48
N SER A 72 -52.14 -24.59 16.25
CA SER A 72 -52.21 -25.28 17.55
C SER A 72 -53.63 -25.36 18.12
N SER A 73 -53.83 -26.37 18.96
CA SER A 73 -54.94 -26.59 19.89
C SER A 73 -56.34 -26.92 19.32
N ASN A 74 -56.67 -28.21 19.40
CA ASN A 74 -58.03 -28.63 19.74
C ASN A 74 -57.95 -29.63 20.90
N GLN A 75 -58.23 -29.18 22.14
CA GLN A 75 -58.64 -30.07 23.23
C GLN A 75 -59.36 -29.32 24.38
N GLN A 76 -60.67 -29.11 24.17
CA GLN A 76 -61.79 -29.61 25.01
C GLN A 76 -61.92 -29.22 26.51
N THR A 77 -63.20 -29.15 26.94
CA THR A 77 -63.79 -28.84 28.28
C THR A 77 -63.88 -27.34 28.63
N SER A 78 -65.00 -26.79 29.13
CA SER A 78 -66.32 -27.38 29.51
C SER A 78 -67.45 -26.33 29.58
N ASP A 79 -68.70 -26.82 29.65
CA ASP A 79 -69.91 -26.23 30.26
C ASP A 79 -70.80 -25.14 29.58
N ASN A 80 -72.02 -25.60 29.27
CA ASN A 80 -73.36 -25.03 29.58
C ASN A 80 -74.04 -23.92 28.73
N ASN A 81 -75.27 -24.28 28.29
CA ASN A 81 -76.43 -23.43 27.90
C ASN A 81 -76.23 -22.47 26.71
N GLN A 82 -77.20 -22.13 25.85
CA GLN A 82 -78.61 -22.52 25.57
C GLN A 82 -78.95 -21.95 24.16
N ASP A 83 -79.95 -22.37 23.37
CA ASP A 83 -81.02 -23.37 23.48
C ASP A 83 -81.52 -23.79 22.05
N GLN A 84 -82.59 -24.58 21.94
CA GLN A 84 -83.69 -24.58 20.92
C GLN A 84 -83.45 -24.12 19.44
N ASP A 85 -83.96 -24.77 18.38
CA ASP A 85 -84.89 -25.93 18.23
C ASP A 85 -84.89 -26.45 16.76
N VAL A 86 -85.78 -27.40 16.43
CA VAL A 86 -86.26 -27.84 15.08
C VAL A 86 -85.57 -29.04 14.40
N LEU A 87 -86.06 -30.24 14.77
CA LEU A 87 -86.56 -31.35 13.91
C LEU A 87 -85.81 -31.82 12.64
N GLY A 88 -85.53 -33.14 12.55
CA GLY A 88 -84.85 -33.84 11.43
C GLY A 88 -85.74 -34.25 10.23
N PRO A 89 -85.56 -35.44 9.59
CA PRO A 89 -85.04 -36.71 10.14
C PRO A 89 -83.94 -37.45 9.34
N GLU A 90 -83.44 -38.49 10.00
CA GLU A 90 -82.73 -39.74 9.59
C GLU A 90 -82.32 -40.03 8.12
N GLY A 91 -81.12 -40.62 7.98
CA GLY A 91 -80.64 -41.25 6.74
C GLY A 91 -79.30 -41.98 6.91
N SER A 92 -79.32 -43.19 7.46
CA SER A 92 -78.10 -44.03 7.68
C SER A 92 -77.53 -44.60 6.38
N ILE A 93 -76.27 -44.31 6.04
CA ILE A 93 -75.45 -45.09 5.08
C ILE A 93 -73.99 -45.17 5.57
N ASP A 94 -73.38 -46.35 5.39
CA ASP A 94 -72.04 -46.71 5.82
C ASP A 94 -70.91 -45.79 5.31
N LYS A 95 -70.00 -45.38 6.22
CA LYS A 95 -68.68 -44.89 5.83
C LYS A 95 -67.71 -46.05 5.65
N LYS A 96 -67.47 -46.45 4.39
CA LYS A 96 -66.23 -47.14 4.01
C LYS A 96 -65.03 -46.25 4.34
N ASN A 97 -63.91 -46.87 4.72
CA ASN A 97 -62.61 -46.21 4.70
C ASN A 97 -62.37 -45.60 3.32
N GLN A 98 -62.15 -44.29 3.29
CA GLN A 98 -61.57 -43.59 2.15
C GLN A 98 -60.25 -43.01 2.66
N SER A 99 -59.14 -43.64 2.26
CA SER A 99 -57.82 -43.05 2.41
C SER A 99 -57.77 -41.77 1.58
N GLU A 100 -57.40 -40.66 2.21
CA GLU A 100 -57.04 -39.46 1.48
C GLU A 100 -55.70 -39.71 0.76
N ASP A 101 -55.79 -40.15 -0.50
CA ASP A 101 -54.68 -40.07 -1.43
C ASP A 101 -54.34 -38.59 -1.60
N THR A 102 -53.37 -38.11 -0.80
CA THR A 102 -52.67 -36.87 -1.08
C THR A 102 -52.04 -37.04 -2.46
N PRO A 103 -52.31 -36.16 -3.44
CA PRO A 103 -51.75 -36.32 -4.78
C PRO A 103 -50.23 -36.27 -4.69
N GLU A 104 -49.59 -37.41 -4.91
CA GLU A 104 -48.14 -37.55 -4.91
C GLU A 104 -47.58 -36.55 -5.92
N SER A 105 -46.80 -35.59 -5.41
CA SER A 105 -46.27 -34.51 -6.23
C SER A 105 -45.40 -35.11 -7.32
N ALA A 106 -45.83 -35.01 -8.58
CA ALA A 106 -45.11 -35.56 -9.73
C ALA A 106 -43.62 -35.19 -9.71
N ASP A 107 -42.77 -36.15 -10.07
CA ASP A 107 -41.34 -35.92 -10.20
C ASP A 107 -41.06 -34.92 -11.33
N GLU A 108 -40.15 -33.98 -11.06
CA GLU A 108 -39.79 -32.86 -11.93
C GLU A 108 -38.29 -32.92 -12.24
N LYS A 109 -37.92 -32.82 -13.53
CA LYS A 109 -36.52 -32.74 -13.96
C LYS A 109 -35.82 -31.52 -13.34
N PRO A 110 -34.51 -31.60 -13.05
CA PRO A 110 -33.81 -30.51 -12.40
C PRO A 110 -33.66 -29.32 -13.35
N THR A 111 -33.79 -28.11 -12.81
CA THR A 111 -33.34 -26.86 -13.44
C THR A 111 -32.26 -26.21 -12.59
N ILE A 112 -31.40 -25.39 -13.21
CA ILE A 112 -30.40 -24.58 -12.51
C ILE A 112 -30.21 -23.25 -13.23
N ARG A 113 -30.05 -22.17 -12.46
CA ARG A 113 -29.59 -20.86 -12.94
C ARG A 113 -28.60 -20.26 -11.94
N LEU A 114 -27.44 -19.83 -12.41
CA LEU A 114 -26.44 -19.14 -11.62
C LEU A 114 -26.67 -17.63 -11.62
N GLN A 115 -26.47 -17.00 -10.46
CA GLN A 115 -26.58 -15.55 -10.29
C GLN A 115 -25.55 -15.06 -9.26
N ILE A 116 -24.95 -13.89 -9.50
CA ILE A 116 -24.14 -13.21 -8.48
C ILE A 116 -25.06 -12.81 -7.33
N TYR A 117 -24.78 -13.32 -6.13
CA TYR A 117 -25.45 -13.01 -4.88
C TYR A 117 -24.77 -11.82 -4.18
N GLU A 118 -23.44 -11.81 -4.18
CA GLU A 118 -22.62 -10.73 -3.60
C GLU A 118 -21.31 -10.54 -4.38
N GLY A 119 -20.78 -9.33 -4.36
CA GLY A 119 -19.49 -8.98 -4.96
C GLY A 119 -19.60 -8.23 -6.31
N PRO A 120 -18.47 -7.74 -6.85
CA PRO A 120 -17.09 -7.96 -6.38
C PRO A 120 -16.78 -7.31 -5.02
N VAL A 121 -16.00 -7.99 -4.19
CA VAL A 121 -15.39 -7.43 -2.96
C VAL A 121 -13.88 -7.65 -3.01
N TYR A 122 -13.10 -6.57 -2.93
CA TYR A 122 -11.64 -6.65 -2.90
C TYR A 122 -11.10 -7.04 -1.53
N SER A 123 -10.09 -7.90 -1.52
CA SER A 123 -9.37 -8.34 -0.32
C SER A 123 -7.87 -8.07 -0.49
N ALA A 124 -7.38 -7.08 0.25
CA ALA A 124 -5.97 -6.66 0.20
C ALA A 124 -5.01 -7.70 0.80
N SER A 125 -5.47 -8.55 1.72
CA SER A 125 -4.63 -9.55 2.40
C SER A 125 -4.19 -10.71 1.51
N ASP A 126 -4.91 -10.97 0.40
CA ASP A 126 -4.60 -12.05 -0.53
C ASP A 126 -4.65 -11.62 -2.01
N ASP A 127 -4.74 -10.31 -2.27
CA ASP A 127 -4.92 -9.69 -3.58
C ASP A 127 -5.99 -10.38 -4.44
N SER A 128 -7.20 -10.51 -3.88
CA SER A 128 -8.31 -11.18 -4.55
C SER A 128 -9.55 -10.31 -4.71
N CYS A 129 -10.31 -10.64 -5.76
CA CYS A 129 -11.62 -10.09 -6.03
C CYS A 129 -12.65 -11.21 -5.83
N SER A 130 -13.39 -11.14 -4.73
CA SER A 130 -14.31 -12.19 -4.29
C SER A 130 -15.74 -11.93 -4.78
N TYR A 131 -16.37 -13.00 -5.27
CA TYR A 131 -17.80 -13.09 -5.57
C TYR A 131 -18.43 -14.21 -4.75
N ILE A 132 -19.70 -14.05 -4.37
CA ILE A 132 -20.57 -15.15 -3.96
C ILE A 132 -21.58 -15.37 -5.09
N VAL A 133 -21.66 -16.59 -5.61
CA VAL A 133 -22.62 -17.00 -6.63
C VAL A 133 -23.63 -17.96 -5.99
N ILE A 134 -24.91 -17.75 -6.25
CA ILE A 134 -26.00 -18.65 -5.85
C ILE A 134 -26.50 -19.46 -7.05
N ALA A 135 -26.81 -20.74 -6.81
CA ALA A 135 -27.48 -21.64 -7.74
C ALA A 135 -28.97 -21.74 -7.39
N LEU A 136 -29.82 -21.11 -8.21
CA LEU A 136 -31.26 -21.21 -8.10
C LEU A 136 -31.69 -22.51 -8.80
N VAL A 137 -32.24 -23.47 -8.04
CA VAL A 137 -32.61 -24.80 -8.55
C VAL A 137 -34.08 -25.13 -8.27
N THR A 138 -34.69 -25.88 -9.19
CA THR A 138 -36.00 -26.52 -9.01
C THR A 138 -35.95 -27.96 -9.50
N GLY A 139 -36.90 -28.79 -9.08
CA GLY A 139 -36.98 -30.21 -9.45
C GLY A 139 -37.41 -31.08 -8.27
N LYS A 140 -37.92 -32.28 -8.57
CA LYS A 140 -38.42 -33.25 -7.61
C LYS A 140 -38.01 -34.66 -8.05
N PRO A 141 -37.34 -35.45 -7.21
CA PRO A 141 -36.77 -35.10 -5.91
C PRO A 141 -35.80 -33.90 -5.98
N SER A 142 -35.61 -33.20 -4.84
CA SER A 142 -34.81 -31.97 -4.77
C SER A 142 -33.41 -32.18 -5.36
N PRO A 143 -32.95 -31.36 -6.33
CA PRO A 143 -31.66 -31.59 -6.96
C PRO A 143 -30.47 -31.34 -6.02
N ALA A 144 -29.48 -32.22 -6.07
CA ALA A 144 -28.17 -31.99 -5.47
C ALA A 144 -27.33 -31.08 -6.39
N VAL A 145 -26.79 -29.99 -5.83
CA VAL A 145 -25.94 -29.02 -6.53
C VAL A 145 -24.46 -29.32 -6.31
N LYS A 146 -23.67 -29.20 -7.38
CA LYS A 146 -22.21 -29.27 -7.34
C LYS A 146 -21.60 -28.18 -8.22
N PHE A 147 -20.85 -27.25 -7.61
CA PHE A 147 -20.05 -26.26 -8.32
C PHE A 147 -18.71 -26.85 -8.80
N SER A 148 -18.12 -26.29 -9.86
CA SER A 148 -16.77 -26.63 -10.31
C SER A 148 -15.66 -26.11 -9.40
N LYS A 149 -15.96 -25.10 -8.58
CA LYS A 149 -15.08 -24.52 -7.56
C LYS A 149 -15.90 -23.90 -6.43
N ASP A 150 -15.39 -23.94 -5.21
CA ASP A 150 -15.82 -23.12 -4.07
C ASP A 150 -14.60 -22.84 -3.17
N ASP A 151 -14.28 -21.56 -2.97
CA ASP A 151 -13.23 -21.09 -2.08
C ASP A 151 -13.74 -20.86 -0.64
N SER A 152 -15.03 -21.08 -0.35
CA SER A 152 -15.61 -20.95 1.00
C SER A 152 -15.40 -22.17 1.89
N SER A 153 -14.84 -23.26 1.36
CA SER A 153 -14.74 -24.57 2.03
C SER A 153 -16.12 -25.10 2.50
N GLY A 154 -17.18 -24.82 1.75
CA GLY A 154 -18.56 -25.24 2.07
C GLY A 154 -19.26 -24.41 3.15
N SER A 155 -18.63 -23.36 3.69
CA SER A 155 -19.19 -22.54 4.78
C SER A 155 -20.45 -21.75 4.39
N LEU A 156 -20.75 -21.62 3.10
CA LEU A 156 -21.92 -20.90 2.57
C LEU A 156 -23.15 -21.79 2.29
N GLY A 157 -23.05 -23.11 2.52
CA GLY A 157 -24.07 -24.10 2.15
C GLY A 157 -23.87 -24.65 0.72
N SER A 158 -24.74 -25.57 0.30
CA SER A 158 -24.63 -26.26 -1.00
C SER A 158 -25.19 -25.47 -2.19
N ASP A 159 -26.00 -24.44 -1.94
CA ASP A 159 -26.62 -23.59 -2.96
C ASP A 159 -25.75 -22.39 -3.36
N LYS A 160 -24.62 -22.17 -2.67
CA LYS A 160 -23.71 -21.04 -2.90
C LYS A 160 -22.27 -21.50 -3.08
N SER A 161 -21.50 -20.71 -3.82
CA SER A 161 -20.05 -20.85 -3.95
C SER A 161 -19.37 -19.49 -3.85
N LYS A 162 -18.25 -19.41 -3.14
CA LYS A 162 -17.35 -18.26 -3.19
C LYS A 162 -16.32 -18.48 -4.29
N ILE A 163 -16.11 -17.48 -5.14
CA ILE A 163 -15.00 -17.46 -6.10
C ILE A 163 -14.11 -16.25 -5.82
N SER A 164 -12.86 -16.51 -5.49
CA SER A 164 -11.81 -15.53 -5.28
C SER A 164 -10.94 -15.48 -6.53
N LEU A 165 -11.19 -14.51 -7.40
CA LEU A 165 -10.32 -14.22 -8.55
C LEU A 165 -9.01 -13.62 -8.06
N LYS A 166 -7.92 -13.86 -8.77
CA LYS A 166 -6.63 -13.17 -8.58
C LYS A 166 -6.41 -12.17 -9.71
N ARG A 167 -5.64 -11.11 -9.46
CA ARG A 167 -5.45 -9.99 -10.40
C ARG A 167 -4.89 -10.40 -11.77
N ASN A 168 -4.05 -11.43 -11.79
CA ASN A 168 -3.52 -12.04 -13.02
C ASN A 168 -4.54 -12.92 -13.78
N LEU A 169 -5.65 -13.31 -13.13
CA LEU A 169 -6.75 -14.09 -13.69
C LEU A 169 -7.94 -13.17 -13.96
N ARG A 170 -7.86 -12.41 -15.06
CA ARG A 170 -8.87 -11.43 -15.51
C ARG A 170 -10.31 -11.97 -15.60
N THR A 171 -10.49 -13.28 -15.76
CA THR A 171 -11.81 -13.91 -15.91
C THR A 171 -11.81 -15.38 -15.44
N TYR A 172 -12.95 -15.88 -14.96
CA TYR A 172 -13.19 -17.28 -14.61
C TYR A 172 -14.64 -17.67 -14.89
N THR A 173 -14.84 -18.78 -15.61
CA THR A 173 -16.17 -19.37 -15.80
C THR A 173 -16.44 -20.39 -14.71
N LEU A 174 -17.31 -20.04 -13.75
CA LEU A 174 -17.87 -20.97 -12.79
C LEU A 174 -18.95 -21.80 -13.49
N THR A 175 -18.92 -23.12 -13.33
CA THR A 175 -19.99 -24.00 -13.76
C THR A 175 -20.61 -24.68 -12.55
N ALA A 176 -21.90 -25.01 -12.64
CA ALA A 176 -22.59 -25.79 -11.63
C ALA A 176 -23.47 -26.85 -12.27
N THR A 177 -23.62 -27.96 -11.57
CA THR A 177 -24.41 -29.11 -11.97
C THR A 177 -25.52 -29.34 -10.94
N ALA A 178 -26.78 -29.43 -11.39
CA ALA A 178 -27.90 -29.88 -10.57
C ALA A 178 -28.35 -31.28 -11.03
N SER A 179 -28.54 -32.20 -10.09
CA SER A 179 -28.84 -33.61 -10.40
C SER A 179 -29.88 -34.22 -9.46
N ASN A 180 -30.81 -35.00 -10.01
CA ASN A 180 -31.74 -35.86 -9.27
C ASN A 180 -31.96 -37.19 -10.02
N SER A 181 -32.92 -38.01 -9.58
CA SER A 181 -33.24 -39.30 -10.21
C SER A 181 -33.69 -39.21 -11.67
N LEU A 182 -34.23 -38.08 -12.11
CA LEU A 182 -34.72 -37.86 -13.48
C LEU A 182 -33.67 -37.29 -14.45
N GLY A 183 -32.51 -36.85 -13.96
CA GLY A 183 -31.44 -36.38 -14.83
C GLY A 183 -30.46 -35.42 -14.18
N THR A 184 -29.71 -34.74 -15.05
CA THR A 184 -28.65 -33.80 -14.68
C THR A 184 -28.65 -32.64 -15.65
N VAL A 185 -28.52 -31.41 -15.14
CA VAL A 185 -28.46 -30.17 -15.91
C VAL A 185 -27.28 -29.33 -15.43
N MET A 186 -26.76 -28.46 -16.30
CA MET A 186 -25.67 -27.55 -15.98
C MET A 186 -25.98 -26.12 -16.39
N ASP A 187 -25.42 -25.16 -15.66
CA ASP A 187 -25.35 -23.75 -16.04
C ASP A 187 -23.96 -23.18 -15.72
N SER A 188 -23.62 -22.03 -16.31
CA SER A 188 -22.32 -21.39 -16.21
C SER A 188 -22.40 -19.89 -16.16
N ILE A 189 -21.60 -19.26 -15.30
CA ILE A 189 -21.44 -17.81 -15.22
C ILE A 189 -19.97 -17.42 -15.33
N THR A 190 -19.68 -16.45 -16.20
CA THR A 190 -18.33 -15.88 -16.34
C THR A 190 -18.20 -14.67 -15.43
N LEU A 191 -17.31 -14.79 -14.45
CA LEU A 191 -16.92 -13.73 -13.53
C LEU A 191 -15.68 -13.04 -14.07
N ASN A 192 -15.66 -11.71 -14.09
CA ASN A 192 -14.48 -10.93 -14.47
C ASN A 192 -13.83 -10.35 -13.23
N TRP A 193 -12.55 -9.97 -13.33
CA TRP A 193 -11.93 -9.14 -12.30
C TRP A 193 -12.61 -7.76 -12.27
N GLY A 194 -13.49 -7.55 -11.29
CA GLY A 194 -14.30 -6.34 -11.14
C GLY A 194 -13.87 -5.42 -10.00
N CYS A 195 -12.67 -5.62 -9.44
CA CYS A 195 -12.14 -4.84 -8.33
C CYS A 195 -11.15 -3.80 -8.86
N ASN A 196 -11.58 -2.56 -9.04
CA ASN A 196 -10.72 -1.49 -9.53
C ASN A 196 -9.76 -0.97 -8.44
N SER A 197 -8.51 -0.77 -8.82
CA SER A 197 -7.44 -0.21 -7.99
C SER A 197 -6.99 1.12 -8.57
N SER A 198 -6.60 2.09 -7.74
CA SER A 198 -6.05 3.34 -8.29
C SER A 198 -4.74 3.09 -9.05
N PRO A 199 -4.49 3.82 -10.14
CA PRO A 199 -3.21 3.78 -10.85
C PRO A 199 -2.07 4.28 -9.95
N GLN A 200 -0.84 3.84 -10.21
CA GLN A 200 0.33 4.16 -9.39
C GLN A 200 1.34 5.01 -10.18
N ILE A 201 1.94 6.02 -9.54
CA ILE A 201 3.01 6.85 -10.12
C ILE A 201 4.33 6.55 -9.40
N SER A 202 5.18 5.72 -10.00
CA SER A 202 6.49 5.40 -9.43
C SER A 202 7.44 6.61 -9.49
N GLU A 203 7.40 7.40 -10.56
CA GLU A 203 8.43 8.41 -10.83
C GLU A 203 7.90 9.59 -11.66
N ILE A 204 8.56 10.75 -11.51
CA ILE A 204 8.51 11.87 -12.46
C ILE A 204 9.96 12.11 -12.87
N LYS A 205 10.27 11.92 -14.16
CA LYS A 205 11.60 12.13 -14.75
C LYS A 205 11.65 13.50 -15.41
N LEU A 206 12.81 14.16 -15.35
CA LEU A 206 13.13 15.34 -16.16
C LEU A 206 14.18 14.95 -17.22
N SER A 207 14.21 15.66 -18.34
CA SER A 207 15.24 15.47 -19.39
C SER A 207 16.62 16.04 -19.03
N SER A 208 16.75 16.66 -17.86
CA SER A 208 18.00 17.16 -17.29
C SER A 208 17.89 17.24 -15.77
N ASP A 209 19.00 16.98 -15.07
CA ASP A 209 19.09 17.13 -13.62
C ASP A 209 19.30 18.59 -13.17
N ILE A 210 19.68 19.47 -14.10
CA ILE A 210 19.85 20.92 -13.84
C ILE A 210 18.95 21.71 -14.78
N ILE A 211 18.05 22.49 -14.17
CA ILE A 211 17.00 23.23 -14.85
C ILE A 211 17.32 24.73 -14.76
N TYR A 212 17.27 25.45 -15.88
CA TYR A 212 17.51 26.89 -15.94
C TYR A 212 16.28 27.67 -16.41
N VAL A 213 16.23 28.96 -16.06
CA VAL A 213 15.17 29.90 -16.48
C VAL A 213 15.10 30.06 -18.00
N ASN A 214 13.91 30.32 -18.54
CA ASN A 214 13.66 30.57 -19.97
C ASN A 214 14.16 29.47 -20.93
N LYS A 215 14.17 28.20 -20.50
CA LYS A 215 14.55 27.03 -21.30
C LYS A 215 13.35 26.08 -21.44
N GLN A 216 13.47 25.07 -22.29
CA GLN A 216 12.48 24.00 -22.46
C GLN A 216 13.09 22.66 -22.03
N TYR A 217 12.35 21.90 -21.22
CA TYR A 217 12.71 20.56 -20.77
C TYR A 217 11.53 19.61 -20.97
N GLU A 218 11.80 18.32 -21.15
CA GLU A 218 10.75 17.30 -21.13
C GLU A 218 10.59 16.74 -19.71
N ILE A 219 9.36 16.57 -19.27
CA ILE A 219 9.01 15.92 -18.01
C ILE A 219 8.10 14.72 -18.30
N THR A 220 8.38 13.58 -17.68
CA THR A 220 7.74 12.29 -17.99
C THR A 220 7.25 11.60 -16.73
N ALA A 221 6.02 11.12 -16.73
CA ALA A 221 5.48 10.29 -15.66
C ALA A 221 5.77 8.82 -15.95
N VAL A 222 6.37 8.13 -14.98
CA VAL A 222 6.38 6.67 -14.94
C VAL A 222 5.20 6.25 -14.08
N ALA A 223 4.15 5.76 -14.74
CA ALA A 223 2.93 5.35 -14.10
C ALA A 223 2.40 4.04 -14.69
N SER A 224 1.72 3.25 -13.87
CA SER A 224 1.14 1.97 -14.25
C SER A 224 -0.10 1.69 -13.44
N ASP A 225 -1.12 1.11 -14.06
CA ASP A 225 -2.28 0.62 -13.35
C ASP A 225 -2.10 -0.85 -12.91
N PRO A 226 -2.35 -1.21 -11.64
CA PRO A 226 -2.23 -2.58 -11.16
C PRO A 226 -3.15 -3.57 -11.88
N ASP A 227 -4.37 -3.14 -12.24
CA ASP A 227 -5.34 -3.92 -12.99
C ASP A 227 -5.01 -3.95 -14.49
N ARG A 228 -4.09 -3.09 -14.93
CA ARG A 228 -3.67 -2.80 -16.30
C ARG A 228 -4.80 -2.23 -17.13
N ASP A 229 -5.54 -1.31 -16.53
CA ASP A 229 -6.45 -0.41 -17.20
C ASP A 229 -5.69 0.73 -17.91
N THR A 230 -6.33 1.36 -18.88
CA THR A 230 -5.75 2.50 -19.60
C THR A 230 -5.73 3.72 -18.70
N ILE A 231 -4.56 4.35 -18.56
CA ILE A 231 -4.39 5.58 -17.77
C ILE A 231 -4.30 6.82 -18.64
N THR A 232 -4.86 7.91 -18.12
CA THR A 232 -4.83 9.27 -18.70
C THR A 232 -4.04 10.19 -17.77
N TYR A 233 -3.42 11.23 -18.33
CA TYR A 233 -2.51 12.14 -17.61
C TYR A 233 -3.10 13.55 -17.52
N LYS A 234 -2.81 14.27 -16.45
CA LYS A 234 -3.05 15.72 -16.33
C LYS A 234 -1.96 16.39 -15.50
N TRP A 235 -1.11 17.16 -16.18
CA TRP A 235 -0.01 17.92 -15.59
C TRP A 235 -0.45 19.33 -15.16
N SER A 236 0.35 19.93 -14.29
CA SER A 236 0.29 21.33 -13.85
C SER A 236 1.64 21.73 -13.28
N VAL A 237 2.04 22.98 -13.47
CA VAL A 237 3.31 23.54 -12.99
C VAL A 237 3.07 24.84 -12.23
N GLY A 238 3.86 25.07 -11.18
CA GLY A 238 3.79 26.29 -10.35
C GLY A 238 4.40 27.54 -11.00
N GLY A 239 5.07 27.39 -12.14
CA GLY A 239 5.64 28.49 -12.92
C GLY A 239 6.00 28.05 -14.33
N GLY A 240 6.14 29.01 -15.25
CA GLY A 240 6.35 28.74 -16.67
C GLY A 240 5.06 28.27 -17.37
N SER A 241 5.19 27.42 -18.39
CA SER A 241 4.04 26.87 -19.13
C SER A 241 4.29 25.46 -19.68
N LEU A 242 3.21 24.72 -19.95
CA LEU A 242 3.24 23.43 -20.64
C LEU A 242 2.68 23.60 -22.06
N GLU A 243 3.25 22.89 -23.05
CA GLU A 243 2.72 22.88 -24.43
C GLU A 243 1.45 22.04 -24.58
N ASP A 244 1.43 20.88 -23.92
CA ASP A 244 0.29 19.98 -23.73
C ASP A 244 0.41 19.46 -22.29
N ASP A 245 -0.70 19.33 -21.56
CA ASP A 245 -0.71 18.85 -20.19
C ASP A 245 -1.36 17.46 -20.04
N SER A 246 -1.72 16.80 -21.15
CA SER A 246 -2.53 15.57 -21.17
C SER A 246 -1.76 14.28 -21.52
N MET A 247 -0.46 14.42 -21.84
CA MET A 247 0.41 13.32 -22.32
C MET A 247 1.28 12.72 -21.20
N GLN A 248 1.81 11.52 -21.41
CA GLN A 248 2.76 10.88 -20.47
C GLN A 248 4.06 11.66 -20.33
N THR A 249 4.57 12.17 -21.46
CA THR A 249 5.72 13.08 -21.56
C THR A 249 5.21 14.41 -22.09
N VAL A 250 5.56 15.51 -21.41
CA VAL A 250 5.16 16.86 -21.78
C VAL A 250 6.37 17.80 -21.75
N LYS A 251 6.28 18.89 -22.51
CA LYS A 251 7.30 19.93 -22.56
C LYS A 251 6.96 21.06 -21.60
N TRP A 252 7.89 21.35 -20.69
CA TRP A 252 7.82 22.47 -19.76
C TRP A 252 8.77 23.57 -20.20
N ASN A 253 8.19 24.74 -20.50
CA ASN A 253 8.90 25.99 -20.67
C ASN A 253 9.06 26.61 -19.28
N THR A 254 10.29 26.74 -18.80
CA THR A 254 10.57 27.24 -17.45
C THR A 254 10.27 28.74 -17.32
N PRO A 255 9.96 29.21 -16.10
CA PRO A 255 9.74 30.64 -15.85
C PRO A 255 11.03 31.46 -16.05
N SER A 256 10.87 32.79 -16.01
CA SER A 256 11.96 33.76 -16.17
C SER A 256 12.71 34.11 -14.89
N GLU A 257 12.24 33.63 -13.74
CA GLU A 257 12.79 33.87 -12.40
C GLU A 257 13.30 32.54 -11.82
N SER A 258 14.41 32.58 -11.08
CA SER A 258 14.90 31.41 -10.35
C SER A 258 14.07 31.13 -9.10
N GLY A 259 14.06 29.85 -8.70
CA GLY A 259 13.34 29.40 -7.51
C GLY A 259 12.88 27.96 -7.60
N ASP A 260 12.25 27.50 -6.51
CA ASP A 260 11.61 26.18 -6.45
C ASP A 260 10.19 26.25 -7.05
N TYR A 261 9.93 25.43 -8.06
CA TYR A 261 8.62 25.32 -8.72
C TYR A 261 8.04 23.92 -8.54
N GLU A 262 6.76 23.85 -8.17
CA GLU A 262 6.05 22.57 -8.09
C GLU A 262 5.71 22.04 -9.49
N ILE A 263 5.98 20.76 -9.73
CA ILE A 263 5.47 20.00 -10.87
C ILE A 263 4.52 18.94 -10.32
N LYS A 264 3.26 19.00 -10.74
CA LYS A 264 2.20 18.11 -10.28
C LYS A 264 1.57 17.37 -11.45
N ILE A 265 1.40 16.06 -11.28
CA ILE A 265 0.71 15.16 -12.20
C ILE A 265 -0.45 14.47 -11.48
N ILE A 266 -1.57 14.32 -12.17
CA ILE A 266 -2.67 13.45 -11.80
C ILE A 266 -2.80 12.40 -12.89
N VAL A 267 -2.72 11.11 -12.54
CA VAL A 267 -3.05 10.00 -13.44
C VAL A 267 -4.39 9.40 -13.05
N LYS A 268 -5.21 9.05 -14.04
CA LYS A 268 -6.58 8.55 -13.85
C LYS A 268 -6.86 7.35 -14.76
N ASP A 269 -7.43 6.29 -14.18
CA ASP A 269 -7.84 5.09 -14.92
C ASP A 269 -9.19 5.26 -15.66
N SER A 270 -9.56 4.25 -16.44
CA SER A 270 -10.84 4.18 -17.16
C SER A 270 -12.09 4.07 -16.26
N SER A 271 -11.92 3.60 -15.03
CA SER A 271 -13.01 3.37 -14.05
C SER A 271 -13.32 4.61 -13.20
N GLY A 272 -12.44 5.61 -13.22
CA GLY A 272 -12.59 6.89 -12.53
C GLY A 272 -11.63 7.12 -11.36
N ALA A 273 -10.89 6.11 -10.89
CA ALA A 273 -9.95 6.30 -9.80
C ALA A 273 -8.66 6.97 -10.29
N ASN A 274 -7.98 7.65 -9.38
CA ASN A 274 -6.85 8.51 -9.70
C ASN A 274 -5.83 8.58 -8.58
N THR A 275 -4.62 8.96 -8.95
CA THR A 275 -3.48 9.20 -8.05
C THR A 275 -2.79 10.48 -8.49
N ALA A 276 -2.39 11.30 -7.53
CA ALA A 276 -1.64 12.53 -7.77
C ALA A 276 -0.23 12.42 -7.18
N LYS A 277 0.75 13.04 -7.83
CA LYS A 277 2.13 13.20 -7.33
C LYS A 277 2.62 14.61 -7.64
N THR A 278 3.30 15.21 -6.68
CA THR A 278 3.96 16.51 -6.81
C THR A 278 5.44 16.34 -6.49
N ILE A 279 6.31 17.01 -7.24
CA ILE A 279 7.72 17.22 -6.90
C ILE A 279 8.03 18.72 -6.90
N SER A 280 9.06 19.14 -6.19
CA SER A 280 9.61 20.49 -6.25
C SER A 280 10.90 20.45 -7.06
N VAL A 281 11.03 21.36 -8.03
CA VAL A 281 12.18 21.44 -8.94
C VAL A 281 12.75 22.85 -8.88
N TYR A 282 14.04 22.94 -8.56
CA TYR A 282 14.77 24.21 -8.55
C TYR A 282 15.16 24.62 -9.98
N VAL A 283 14.81 25.85 -10.35
CA VAL A 283 15.15 26.50 -11.62
C VAL A 283 16.20 27.58 -11.33
N GLY A 284 17.37 27.52 -11.97
CA GLY A 284 18.50 28.43 -11.75
C GLY A 284 18.65 29.53 -12.82
N ASP A 285 19.25 30.66 -12.46
CA ASP A 285 19.41 31.84 -13.33
C ASP A 285 20.49 31.70 -14.42
N VAL A 286 21.48 30.82 -14.24
CA VAL A 286 22.69 30.80 -15.06
C VAL A 286 23.08 29.38 -15.43
N GLU A 287 23.24 29.14 -16.73
CA GLU A 287 23.78 27.89 -17.27
C GLU A 287 25.21 27.69 -16.74
N ALA A 288 25.44 26.60 -15.99
CA ALA A 288 26.78 26.27 -15.51
C ALA A 288 27.71 26.16 -16.73
N PRO A 289 28.87 26.85 -16.75
CA PRO A 289 29.75 26.85 -17.91
C PRO A 289 30.20 25.41 -18.16
N GLU A 290 29.99 24.91 -19.38
CA GLU A 290 30.50 23.61 -19.78
C GLU A 290 31.99 23.56 -19.48
N THR A 291 32.40 22.63 -18.61
CA THR A 291 33.82 22.37 -18.36
C THR A 291 34.41 21.77 -19.62
N THR A 292 34.92 22.64 -20.49
CA THR A 292 35.83 22.26 -21.56
C THR A 292 36.96 21.43 -20.94
N GLN A 293 37.14 20.21 -21.44
CA GLN A 293 38.13 19.28 -20.89
C GLN A 293 39.50 19.96 -20.86
N ALA A 294 40.07 20.10 -19.67
CA ALA A 294 41.42 20.59 -19.50
C ALA A 294 42.39 19.59 -20.14
N THR A 295 42.86 19.89 -21.34
CA THR A 295 43.97 19.18 -21.96
C THR A 295 45.22 19.40 -21.09
N SER A 296 45.60 18.35 -20.38
CA SER A 296 46.78 18.34 -19.51
C SER A 296 48.03 18.77 -20.29
N PRO A 297 48.78 19.81 -19.85
CA PRO A 297 50.05 20.14 -20.47
C PRO A 297 51.08 19.02 -20.20
N PRO A 298 51.92 18.66 -21.18
CA PRO A 298 52.96 17.65 -20.99
C PRO A 298 54.04 18.13 -20.01
N PRO A 299 54.71 17.21 -19.28
CA PRO A 299 55.67 17.57 -18.25
C PRO A 299 56.91 18.24 -18.87
N THR A 300 57.20 19.46 -18.43
CA THR A 300 58.43 20.18 -18.83
C THR A 300 59.58 19.76 -17.92
N ALA A 301 60.70 19.37 -18.53
CA ALA A 301 61.88 18.90 -17.81
C ALA A 301 62.69 20.03 -17.14
N THR A 302 63.37 19.65 -16.06
CA THR A 302 64.22 20.48 -15.20
C THR A 302 65.38 21.18 -15.91
N THR A 303 65.54 22.50 -15.68
CA THR A 303 66.85 23.16 -15.50
C THR A 303 66.74 24.34 -14.54
N GLU A 304 67.76 24.53 -13.70
CA GLU A 304 67.89 25.61 -12.69
C GLU A 304 68.91 26.69 -13.17
N PRO A 305 69.30 27.73 -12.41
CA PRO A 305 69.19 29.13 -12.84
C PRO A 305 70.58 29.78 -13.11
N PRO A 306 70.71 31.13 -13.30
CA PRO A 306 70.87 32.01 -12.13
C PRO A 306 70.46 33.51 -12.26
N ALA A 307 70.43 34.19 -11.10
CA ALA A 307 70.82 35.58 -10.82
C ALA A 307 69.92 36.82 -11.14
N THR A 308 69.31 37.35 -10.07
CA THR A 308 69.49 38.72 -9.51
C THR A 308 69.14 39.99 -10.32
N ALA A 309 68.11 40.74 -9.88
CA ALA A 309 68.25 42.16 -9.40
C ALA A 309 66.94 42.86 -8.94
N ALA A 310 67.02 43.52 -7.77
CA ALA A 310 66.39 44.79 -7.35
C ALA A 310 64.88 45.13 -7.58
N THR A 311 64.12 45.05 -6.48
CA THR A 311 63.34 46.14 -5.84
C THR A 311 62.57 47.19 -6.69
N THR A 312 61.25 47.21 -6.58
CA THR A 312 60.44 48.40 -6.18
C THR A 312 59.07 47.96 -5.64
N GLU A 313 58.61 48.61 -4.57
CA GLU A 313 57.35 48.33 -3.86
C GLU A 313 56.29 49.40 -4.20
N PRO A 314 55.09 49.00 -4.67
CA PRO A 314 53.90 49.87 -4.69
C PRO A 314 53.05 49.70 -3.41
N PRO A 315 52.26 50.72 -3.01
CA PRO A 315 51.81 50.88 -1.63
C PRO A 315 50.68 49.93 -1.18
N ALA A 316 50.58 49.78 0.13
CA ALA A 316 49.63 48.93 0.83
C ALA A 316 48.18 49.03 0.31
N ALA A 317 47.71 47.95 -0.31
CA ALA A 317 46.29 47.72 -0.50
C ALA A 317 45.64 47.42 0.86
N THR A 318 44.61 48.20 1.23
CA THR A 318 43.78 47.90 2.39
C THR A 318 43.12 46.54 2.23
N THR A 319 43.57 45.56 3.00
CA THR A 319 43.02 44.20 3.01
C THR A 319 41.64 44.22 3.65
N THR A 320 40.60 44.43 2.87
CA THR A 320 39.23 44.10 3.27
C THR A 320 39.17 42.59 3.40
N THR A 321 39.39 42.06 4.62
CA THR A 321 39.21 40.64 4.91
C THR A 321 37.78 40.25 4.55
N GLY A 322 37.63 39.41 3.53
CA GLY A 322 36.35 38.79 3.20
C GLY A 322 35.80 37.97 4.37
N PRO A 323 34.53 37.53 4.30
CA PRO A 323 33.93 36.73 5.37
C PRO A 323 34.79 35.51 5.69
N GLN A 324 35.11 35.31 6.97
CA GLN A 324 35.91 34.18 7.43
C GLN A 324 35.19 32.87 7.10
N GLN A 325 35.83 32.03 6.28
CA GLN A 325 35.34 30.71 5.93
C GLN A 325 35.94 29.66 6.87
N ASP A 326 35.11 29.03 7.69
CA ASP A 326 35.50 27.91 8.54
C ASP A 326 35.38 26.59 7.77
N ASN A 327 36.40 25.73 7.83
CA ASN A 327 36.35 24.38 7.26
C ASN A 327 35.97 23.34 8.32
N PHE A 328 34.94 22.53 8.03
CA PHE A 328 34.49 21.43 8.87
C PHE A 328 34.68 20.08 8.17
N ASN A 329 35.19 19.09 8.89
CA ASN A 329 35.28 17.71 8.42
C ASN A 329 34.35 16.84 9.27
N LEU A 330 33.30 16.30 8.66
CA LEU A 330 32.29 15.46 9.32
C LEU A 330 32.53 14.00 8.97
N SER A 331 32.94 13.21 9.95
CA SER A 331 33.03 11.75 9.80
C SER A 331 31.66 11.10 9.91
N LYS A 332 31.48 9.94 9.26
CA LYS A 332 30.26 9.13 9.45
C LYS A 332 30.11 8.74 10.92
N LYS A 333 28.87 8.74 11.42
CA LYS A 333 28.50 8.11 12.68
C LYS A 333 28.55 6.59 12.50
N THR A 334 29.38 5.90 13.29
CA THR A 334 29.58 4.44 13.20
C THR A 334 28.53 3.63 13.96
N ASP A 335 27.81 4.29 14.86
CA ASP A 335 26.68 3.79 15.65
C ASP A 335 25.32 3.93 14.94
N GLU A 336 25.26 4.64 13.82
CA GLU A 336 24.04 4.92 13.04
C GLU A 336 24.16 4.44 11.58
N GLY A 337 23.03 4.35 10.88
CA GLY A 337 23.00 3.85 9.49
C GLY A 337 23.23 2.35 9.42
N GLY A 338 24.04 1.89 8.46
CA GLY A 338 24.34 0.47 8.21
C GLY A 338 23.95 0.06 6.79
N TYR A 339 23.36 -1.13 6.61
CA TYR A 339 22.79 -1.55 5.33
C TYR A 339 21.55 -2.45 5.46
N LEU A 340 20.74 -2.49 4.40
CA LEU A 340 19.51 -3.29 4.29
C LEU A 340 19.58 -4.22 3.07
N GLU A 341 19.26 -5.50 3.25
CA GLU A 341 18.94 -6.43 2.16
C GLU A 341 17.44 -6.34 1.80
N TYR A 342 17.11 -6.35 0.51
CA TYR A 342 15.73 -6.36 0.03
C TYR A 342 14.96 -7.60 0.50
N GLY A 343 13.92 -7.39 1.31
CA GLY A 343 13.15 -8.45 1.94
C GLY A 343 14.05 -9.46 2.67
N GLY A 344 15.09 -8.95 3.33
CA GLY A 344 16.16 -9.73 3.95
C GLY A 344 16.40 -9.27 5.39
N LYS A 345 17.66 -9.25 5.79
CA LYS A 345 18.05 -8.73 7.12
C LYS A 345 18.41 -7.26 7.08
N THR A 346 18.25 -6.63 8.24
CA THR A 346 18.75 -5.30 8.55
C THR A 346 20.04 -5.42 9.36
N TYR A 347 21.07 -4.68 8.97
CA TYR A 347 22.37 -4.67 9.63
C TYR A 347 22.69 -3.23 10.06
N PRO A 348 22.29 -2.82 11.27
CA PRO A 348 22.43 -1.45 11.73
C PRO A 348 23.86 -1.15 12.21
N GLY A 349 24.36 0.04 11.88
CA GLY A 349 25.69 0.55 12.23
C GLY A 349 26.85 -0.11 11.49
N GLY A 350 28.08 0.30 11.84
CA GLY A 350 29.31 -0.33 11.37
C GLY A 350 29.65 -0.09 9.90
N ASN A 351 29.71 -1.17 9.12
CA ASN A 351 30.06 -1.14 7.70
C ASN A 351 28.83 -0.88 6.83
N VAL A 352 29.07 -0.33 5.64
CA VAL A 352 28.04 0.12 4.71
C VAL A 352 28.29 -0.57 3.37
N TYR A 353 27.26 -1.20 2.83
CA TYR A 353 27.33 -1.98 1.58
C TYR A 353 26.19 -1.59 0.66
N ALA A 354 26.45 -1.56 -0.64
CA ALA A 354 25.48 -1.35 -1.71
C ALA A 354 25.81 -2.28 -2.88
N GLY A 355 24.81 -2.69 -3.65
CA GLY A 355 24.95 -3.70 -4.72
C GLY A 355 24.20 -4.97 -4.34
N ASP A 356 24.82 -6.14 -4.45
CA ASP A 356 24.25 -7.39 -3.98
C ASP A 356 24.94 -7.93 -2.71
N SER A 357 24.16 -8.52 -1.81
CA SER A 357 24.67 -9.27 -0.66
C SER A 357 25.23 -10.63 -1.06
N THR A 358 25.95 -11.26 -0.13
CA THR A 358 26.32 -12.70 -0.20
C THR A 358 25.11 -13.64 -0.30
N ASN A 359 23.89 -13.14 -0.06
CA ASN A 359 22.62 -13.86 -0.20
C ASN A 359 21.96 -13.62 -1.57
N ASN A 360 22.65 -12.96 -2.51
CA ASN A 360 22.14 -12.55 -3.84
C ASN A 360 20.83 -11.75 -3.74
N LYS A 361 20.80 -10.79 -2.81
CA LYS A 361 19.71 -9.83 -2.60
C LYS A 361 20.24 -8.40 -2.76
N PRO A 362 19.49 -7.52 -3.45
CA PRO A 362 19.82 -6.10 -3.55
C PRO A 362 20.01 -5.45 -2.18
N CYS A 363 21.04 -4.62 -2.08
CA CYS A 363 21.49 -3.97 -0.86
C CYS A 363 21.61 -2.47 -1.03
N MET A 364 21.15 -1.74 -0.01
CA MET A 364 21.28 -0.30 0.11
C MET A 364 21.99 0.05 1.41
N GLY A 365 23.00 0.93 1.32
CA GLY A 365 23.77 1.43 2.45
C GLY A 365 23.22 2.76 2.95
N PHE A 366 23.28 2.99 4.27
CA PHE A 366 22.76 4.19 4.92
C PHE A 366 23.84 4.81 5.80
N ILE A 367 24.05 6.12 5.68
CA ILE A 367 25.16 6.85 6.32
C ILE A 367 24.60 8.12 6.98
N SER A 368 24.94 8.33 8.26
CA SER A 368 24.52 9.48 9.06
C SER A 368 25.74 10.31 9.46
N PHE A 369 25.61 11.64 9.44
CA PHE A 369 26.62 12.61 9.86
C PHE A 369 26.04 13.52 10.93
N ASP A 370 26.80 13.80 12.00
CA ASP A 370 26.44 14.82 12.98
C ASP A 370 26.69 16.22 12.38
N ILE A 371 25.64 17.04 12.29
CA ILE A 371 25.71 18.41 11.77
C ILE A 371 25.42 19.47 12.85
N THR A 372 25.35 19.09 14.13
CA THR A 372 25.03 20.03 15.23
C THR A 372 26.02 21.20 15.30
N GLY A 373 27.31 20.94 15.02
CA GLY A 373 28.35 21.96 14.94
C GLY A 373 28.22 22.96 13.77
N LEU A 374 27.29 22.73 12.83
CA LEU A 374 27.00 23.62 11.71
C LEU A 374 25.79 24.54 11.95
N SER A 375 25.13 24.45 13.11
CA SER A 375 23.93 25.25 13.41
C SER A 375 24.17 26.75 13.21
N GLY A 376 23.27 27.40 12.45
CA GLY A 376 23.35 28.83 12.13
C GLY A 376 24.44 29.23 11.12
N LYS A 377 25.19 28.28 10.55
CA LYS A 377 26.21 28.57 9.51
C LYS A 377 25.63 28.50 8.10
N THR A 378 26.26 29.24 7.19
CA THR A 378 26.01 29.15 5.75
C THR A 378 27.08 28.30 5.09
N VAL A 379 26.65 27.27 4.36
CA VAL A 379 27.49 26.33 3.61
C VAL A 379 27.90 26.99 2.29
N VAL A 380 29.16 27.42 2.20
CA VAL A 380 29.73 27.98 0.96
C VAL A 380 29.93 26.88 -0.09
N SER A 381 30.47 25.73 0.34
CA SER A 381 30.66 24.52 -0.45
C SER A 381 30.54 23.28 0.45
N ALA A 382 30.21 22.14 -0.15
CA ALA A 382 30.19 20.84 0.51
C ALA A 382 30.91 19.81 -0.37
N SER A 383 31.62 18.87 0.25
CA SER A 383 32.14 17.70 -0.45
C SER A 383 32.03 16.46 0.42
N LEU A 384 31.66 15.36 -0.22
CA LEU A 384 31.45 14.04 0.35
C LEU A 384 32.35 13.05 -0.40
N THR A 385 33.24 12.38 0.31
CA THR A 385 34.22 11.44 -0.27
C THR A 385 34.15 10.08 0.41
N PHE A 386 34.34 9.01 -0.36
CA PHE A 386 34.32 7.64 0.16
C PHE A 386 35.75 7.09 0.20
N SER A 387 36.47 7.38 1.29
CA SER A 387 37.85 6.89 1.48
C SER A 387 37.87 5.39 1.80
N GLY A 388 38.60 4.61 1.01
CA GLY A 388 38.85 3.19 1.29
C GLY A 388 37.70 2.24 0.94
N ALA A 389 36.87 2.59 -0.04
CA ALA A 389 35.86 1.66 -0.58
C ALA A 389 36.52 0.41 -1.19
N ALA A 390 36.01 -0.77 -0.85
CA ALA A 390 36.37 -2.02 -1.48
C ALA A 390 35.29 -2.42 -2.49
N VAL A 391 35.68 -2.68 -3.74
CA VAL A 391 34.80 -3.29 -4.74
C VAL A 391 34.98 -4.80 -4.68
N HIS A 392 33.88 -5.51 -4.53
CA HIS A 392 33.83 -6.97 -4.62
C HIS A 392 33.21 -7.35 -5.96
N ASP A 393 33.84 -8.29 -6.67
CA ASP A 393 33.45 -8.75 -8.01
C ASP A 393 33.28 -7.58 -9.02
N ASN A 394 32.26 -7.63 -9.87
CA ASN A 394 31.98 -6.59 -10.87
C ASN A 394 30.50 -6.16 -10.82
N PRO A 395 30.10 -5.31 -9.85
CA PRO A 395 28.70 -4.87 -9.75
C PRO A 395 28.25 -4.10 -11.00
N LEU A 396 29.17 -3.35 -11.62
CA LEU A 396 28.89 -2.46 -12.76
C LEU A 396 28.67 -3.19 -14.11
N SER A 397 28.85 -4.52 -14.19
CA SER A 397 28.44 -5.27 -15.40
C SER A 397 26.96 -5.66 -15.41
N TYR A 398 26.25 -5.47 -14.30
CA TYR A 398 24.84 -5.84 -14.14
C TYR A 398 23.96 -4.75 -13.49
N LEU A 399 24.59 -3.71 -12.94
CA LEU A 399 23.96 -2.59 -12.26
C LEU A 399 24.53 -1.29 -12.84
N ASP A 400 23.68 -0.33 -13.23
CA ASP A 400 24.13 0.77 -14.12
C ASP A 400 25.08 1.76 -13.43
N SER A 401 24.73 2.21 -12.22
CA SER A 401 25.49 3.24 -11.50
C SER A 401 25.19 3.23 -10.00
N LEU A 402 26.15 3.63 -9.18
CA LEU A 402 25.95 3.87 -7.75
C LEU A 402 25.44 5.29 -7.52
N TRP A 403 24.24 5.42 -6.97
CA TRP A 403 23.61 6.68 -6.59
C TRP A 403 23.87 7.05 -5.13
N ILE A 404 24.03 8.35 -4.89
CA ILE A 404 23.90 8.97 -3.56
C ILE A 404 22.57 9.72 -3.53
N ASN A 405 21.71 9.42 -2.54
CA ASN A 405 20.49 10.17 -2.27
C ASN A 405 20.52 10.71 -0.83
N VAL A 406 20.05 11.94 -0.60
CA VAL A 406 19.69 12.42 0.74
C VAL A 406 18.36 11.79 1.14
N VAL A 407 18.31 11.19 2.33
CA VAL A 407 17.12 10.54 2.90
C VAL A 407 16.95 10.97 4.36
N GLU A 408 15.81 10.65 4.96
CA GLU A 408 15.58 10.88 6.39
C GLU A 408 14.87 9.68 7.01
N TRP A 409 15.59 8.92 7.83
CA TRP A 409 15.04 7.84 8.67
C TRP A 409 15.03 8.24 10.17
N GLY A 410 15.72 9.34 10.52
CA GLY A 410 15.70 9.93 11.86
C GLY A 410 16.72 9.32 12.83
N ALA A 411 16.46 9.45 14.13
CA ALA A 411 17.42 9.12 15.19
C ALA A 411 17.49 7.62 15.56
N GLY A 412 16.60 6.80 15.01
CA GLY A 412 16.56 5.36 15.27
C GLY A 412 17.60 4.57 14.47
N PRO A 413 17.80 3.28 14.79
CA PRO A 413 18.43 2.36 13.86
C PRO A 413 17.58 2.26 12.58
N ILE A 414 18.23 2.01 11.44
CA ILE A 414 17.53 1.71 10.19
C ILE A 414 16.63 0.47 10.36
N VAL A 415 15.51 0.43 9.64
CA VAL A 415 14.54 -0.67 9.63
C VAL A 415 14.21 -1.08 8.19
N GLN A 416 13.62 -2.26 7.97
CA GLN A 416 13.29 -2.75 6.62
C GLN A 416 12.40 -1.80 5.80
N GLY A 417 11.56 -0.98 6.45
CA GLY A 417 10.77 0.05 5.77
C GLY A 417 11.62 1.13 5.09
N ASP A 418 12.82 1.40 5.61
CA ASP A 418 13.69 2.48 5.13
C ASP A 418 14.28 2.20 3.74
N PHE A 419 14.24 0.93 3.31
CA PHE A 419 14.57 0.52 1.94
C PHE A 419 13.76 1.30 0.90
N TYR A 420 12.51 1.62 1.23
CA TYR A 420 11.56 2.31 0.36
C TYR A 420 11.50 3.82 0.58
N LEU A 421 12.40 4.41 1.39
CA LEU A 421 12.42 5.86 1.59
C LEU A 421 12.59 6.58 0.26
N MET A 422 11.76 7.61 0.06
CA MET A 422 12.01 8.59 -0.97
C MET A 422 13.18 9.48 -0.52
N GLY A 423 14.07 9.80 -1.46
CA GLY A 423 15.24 10.63 -1.19
C GLY A 423 15.59 11.49 -2.38
N VAL A 424 16.21 12.65 -2.11
CA VAL A 424 16.69 13.58 -3.13
C VAL A 424 17.95 13.02 -3.75
N ALA A 425 17.94 12.69 -5.04
CA ALA A 425 19.14 12.24 -5.75
C ALA A 425 20.18 13.36 -5.81
N VAL A 426 21.44 13.04 -5.51
CA VAL A 426 22.54 14.02 -5.41
C VAL A 426 23.50 13.92 -6.57
N GLN A 427 23.96 12.70 -6.86
CA GLN A 427 24.89 12.36 -7.95
C GLN A 427 24.97 10.83 -8.11
N SER A 428 25.25 10.36 -9.32
CA SER A 428 25.58 8.96 -9.63
C SER A 428 27.05 8.78 -10.02
N PHE A 429 27.56 7.56 -9.82
CA PHE A 429 28.96 7.21 -10.02
C PHE A 429 29.08 5.84 -10.72
N THR A 430 29.93 5.78 -11.74
CA THR A 430 30.34 4.54 -12.44
C THR A 430 31.79 4.15 -12.12
N ASP A 431 32.42 4.83 -11.16
CA ASP A 431 33.76 4.55 -10.65
C ASP A 431 33.71 4.49 -9.10
N PRO A 432 34.46 3.60 -8.43
CA PRO A 432 34.49 3.50 -6.97
C PRO A 432 35.13 4.71 -6.26
N SER A 433 35.82 5.60 -6.97
CA SER A 433 36.48 6.80 -6.45
C SER A 433 35.50 7.95 -6.21
N ILE A 434 34.51 7.70 -5.36
CA ILE A 434 33.37 8.59 -5.14
C ILE A 434 33.83 9.89 -4.45
N THR A 435 33.78 10.98 -5.20
CA THR A 435 33.91 12.36 -4.71
C THR A 435 32.72 13.15 -5.24
N CYS A 436 31.80 13.50 -4.35
CA CYS A 436 30.64 14.33 -4.64
C CYS A 436 30.90 15.75 -4.14
N SER A 437 30.60 16.76 -4.96
CA SER A 437 30.68 18.18 -4.58
C SER A 437 29.64 19.01 -5.34
N THR A 438 28.44 18.45 -5.54
CA THR A 438 27.36 19.10 -6.29
C THR A 438 26.70 20.21 -5.47
N GLU A 439 26.12 21.19 -6.16
CA GLU A 439 25.27 22.19 -5.49
C GLU A 439 24.05 21.55 -4.81
N THR A 440 23.57 20.40 -5.29
CA THR A 440 22.53 19.59 -4.62
C THR A 440 23.00 19.05 -3.26
N LEU A 441 24.24 18.55 -3.14
CA LEU A 441 24.79 18.10 -1.86
C LEU A 441 24.84 19.27 -0.85
N LYS A 442 25.31 20.42 -1.31
CA LYS A 442 25.42 21.66 -0.53
C LYS A 442 24.04 22.20 -0.12
N SER A 443 23.08 22.24 -1.04
CA SER A 443 21.75 22.81 -0.79
C SER A 443 20.94 21.94 0.17
N GLU A 444 20.98 20.61 0.03
CA GLU A 444 20.32 19.70 0.98
C GLU A 444 21.00 19.73 2.36
N LEU A 445 22.33 19.87 2.43
CA LEU A 445 23.03 20.08 3.70
C LEU A 445 22.60 21.41 4.35
N GLN A 446 22.50 22.50 3.58
CA GLN A 446 22.00 23.79 4.07
C GLN A 446 20.54 23.70 4.54
N LYS A 447 19.66 22.99 3.81
CA LYS A 447 18.28 22.73 4.23
C LYS A 447 18.23 22.01 5.58
N ALA A 448 19.06 20.99 5.78
CA ALA A 448 19.15 20.28 7.06
C ALA A 448 19.61 21.16 8.22
N ILE A 449 20.62 22.02 7.99
CA ILE A 449 21.11 23.01 8.97
C ILE A 449 20.01 24.03 9.30
N ASN A 450 19.34 24.59 8.30
CA ASN A 450 18.27 25.58 8.45
C ASN A 450 17.06 25.00 9.20
N ALA A 451 16.74 23.72 8.96
CA ALA A 451 15.71 22.98 9.69
C ALA A 451 16.12 22.60 11.13
N GLY A 452 17.31 22.99 11.60
CA GLY A 452 17.80 22.70 12.94
C GLY A 452 18.05 21.21 13.20
N LYS A 453 18.23 20.40 12.14
CA LYS A 453 18.45 18.96 12.29
C LYS A 453 19.80 18.70 12.95
N SER A 454 19.85 17.66 13.78
CA SER A 454 21.12 17.17 14.36
C SER A 454 21.89 16.24 13.43
N ARG A 455 21.27 15.82 12.31
CA ARG A 455 21.81 14.83 11.36
C ARG A 455 21.66 15.27 9.93
N PHE A 456 22.65 14.91 9.11
CA PHE A 456 22.50 14.80 7.67
C PHE A 456 22.61 13.33 7.29
N GLN A 457 21.67 12.83 6.49
CA GLN A 457 21.45 11.41 6.26
C GLN A 457 21.41 11.11 4.76
N ILE A 458 22.15 10.09 4.34
CA ILE A 458 22.23 9.68 2.94
C ILE A 458 22.06 8.17 2.79
N ARG A 459 21.56 7.76 1.63
CA ARG A 459 21.50 6.38 1.14
C ARG A 459 22.42 6.25 -0.06
N VAL A 460 23.16 5.14 -0.12
CA VAL A 460 23.86 4.68 -1.31
C VAL A 460 23.25 3.39 -1.82
N HIS A 461 22.97 3.34 -3.12
CA HIS A 461 22.40 2.17 -3.77
C HIS A 461 22.80 2.15 -5.24
N PHE A 462 22.75 0.98 -5.87
CA PHE A 462 22.79 0.94 -7.33
C PHE A 462 21.38 1.19 -7.90
N SER A 463 21.35 1.68 -9.14
CA SER A 463 20.16 1.74 -10.01
C SER A 463 19.96 0.44 -10.76
#